data_AF-A0AA43D203-F1
#
_entry.id   AF-A0AA43D203-F1
#
_cell.length_a   1.000
_cell.length_b   1.000
_cell.length_c   1.000
_cell.angle_alpha   90.00
_cell.angle_beta   90.00
_cell.angle_gamma   90.00
#
_symmetry.space_group_name_H-M   'P 1'
#
loop_
_entity.id
_entity.type
_entity.pdbx_description
1 polymer ?
#
loop_
_entity_poly.entity_id
_entity_poly.type
_entity_poly.pdbx_seq_one_letter_code
_entity_poly.pdbx_strand_id
1 'polypeptide(L)' 'MKHALIAAALGTATMLASGTALAQAKPETLVKQRQAAMVLIGKYWGPMGGMAQGKVPFNADTVKRNTGYLQ' A
#
# COMPACT_ATOMS: atom_id res chain seq x y z
N MET A 1 -23.57 -4.59 43.41
CA MET A 1 -22.96 -5.55 42.47
C MET A 1 -23.45 -5.40 41.03
N LYS A 2 -24.77 -5.40 40.77
CA LYS A 2 -25.35 -5.18 39.43
C LYS A 2 -24.85 -3.92 38.68
N HIS A 3 -24.76 -2.78 39.37
CA HIS A 3 -24.28 -1.53 38.77
C HIS A 3 -22.77 -1.55 38.47
N ALA A 4 -21.98 -2.30 39.25
CA ALA A 4 -20.55 -2.46 39.02
C ALA A 4 -20.27 -3.35 37.79
N LEU A 5 -21.08 -4.39 37.57
CA LEU A 5 -21.00 -5.23 36.37
C LEU A 5 -21.40 -4.47 35.10
N ILE A 6 -22.45 -3.65 35.18
CA ILE A 6 -22.87 -2.80 34.05
C ILE A 6 -21.78 -1.76 33.71
N ALA A 7 -21.18 -1.13 34.72
CA ALA A 7 -20.10 -0.18 34.51
C ALA A 7 -18.84 -0.83 33.90
N ALA A 8 -18.49 -2.04 34.35
CA ALA A 8 -17.37 -2.81 33.80
C ALA A 8 -17.62 -3.19 32.33
N ALA A 9 -18.83 -3.66 31.99
CA ALA A 9 -19.19 -4.02 30.63
C ALA A 9 -19.14 -2.81 29.67
N LEU A 10 -19.65 -1.65 30.11
CA LEU A 10 -19.58 -0.41 29.36
C LEU A 10 -18.14 0.07 29.16
N GLY A 11 -17.29 -0.01 30.18
CA GLY A 11 -15.88 0.35 30.09
C GLY A 11 -15.09 -0.54 29.12
N THR A 12 -15.37 -1.85 29.09
CA THR A 12 -14.74 -2.75 28.13
C THR A 12 -15.22 -2.52 26.70
N ALA A 13 -16.50 -2.19 26.51
CA ALA A 13 -17.07 -1.93 25.18
C ALA A 13 -16.49 -0.64 24.55
N THR A 14 -16.30 0.41 25.35
CA THR A 14 -15.71 1.66 24.87
C THR A 14 -14.23 1.52 24.54
N MET A 15 -13.48 0.75 25.34
CA MET A 15 -12.08 0.43 25.03
C MET A 15 -11.94 -0.36 23.73
N LEU A 16 -12.77 -1.39 23.51
CA LEU A 16 -12.74 -2.17 22.28
C LEU A 16 -13.15 -1.36 21.05
N ALA A 17 -14.11 -0.43 21.18
CA ALA A 17 -14.51 0.45 20.09
C ALA A 17 -13.43 1.49 19.70
N SER A 18 -12.63 1.95 20.67
CA SER A 18 -11.61 2.99 20.49
C SER A 18 -10.35 2.53 19.73
N GLY A 19 -10.11 1.22 19.62
CA GLY A 19 -8.96 0.67 18.89
C GLY A 19 -8.95 0.99 17.38
N THR A 20 -10.11 1.32 16.81
CA THR A 20 -10.26 1.65 15.38
C THR A 20 -9.57 2.96 14.98
N ALA A 21 -9.53 3.95 15.88
CA ALA A 21 -8.89 5.25 15.61
C ALA A 21 -7.36 5.18 15.58
N LEU A 22 -6.76 4.20 16.27
CA LEU A 22 -5.31 3.98 16.32
C LEU A 22 -4.81 3.00 15.24
N ALA A 23 -5.71 2.26 14.60
CA ALA A 23 -5.39 1.34 13.51
C ALA A 23 -5.26 2.05 12.14
N GLN A 24 -5.63 3.33 12.05
CA GLN A 24 -5.54 4.07 10.78
C GLN A 24 -4.10 4.43 10.45
N ALA A 25 -3.61 3.97 9.30
CA ALA A 25 -2.30 4.37 8.79
C ALA A 25 -2.22 5.89 8.67
N LYS A 26 -1.09 6.47 9.10
CA LYS A 26 -0.84 7.91 8.99
C LYS A 26 -1.01 8.36 7.53
N PRO A 27 -1.68 9.50 7.27
CA PRO A 27 -1.87 10.00 5.91
C PRO A 27 -0.57 10.09 5.11
N GLU A 28 0.54 10.49 5.74
CA GLU A 28 1.86 10.58 5.10
C GLU A 28 2.36 9.22 4.62
N THR A 29 2.09 8.14 5.37
CA THR A 29 2.44 6.77 4.97
C THR A 29 1.68 6.36 3.72
N LEU A 30 0.39 6.69 3.65
CA LEU A 30 -0.44 6.39 2.48
C LEU A 30 0.00 7.20 1.25
N VAL A 31 0.43 8.45 1.43
CA VAL A 31 0.98 9.27 0.33
C VAL A 31 2.31 8.67 -0.15
N LYS A 32 3.22 8.35 0.77
CA LYS A 32 4.51 7.72 0.45
C LYS A 32 4.33 6.38 -0.24
N GLN A 33 3.35 5.58 0.16
CA GLN A 33 3.04 4.31 -0.49
C GLN A 33 2.66 4.52 -1.96
N ARG A 34 1.80 5.50 -2.27
CA ARG A 34 1.42 5.82 -3.66
C ARG A 34 2.60 6.33 -4.47
N GLN A 35 3.39 7.24 -3.90
CA GLN A 35 4.61 7.74 -4.54
C GLN A 35 5.59 6.61 -4.84
N ALA A 36 5.82 5.72 -3.88
CA ALA A 36 6.69 4.55 -4.06
C ALA A 36 6.16 3.63 -5.17
N ALA A 37 4.85 3.37 -5.22
CA ALA A 37 4.24 2.60 -6.30
C ALA A 37 4.48 3.25 -7.67
N MET A 38 4.27 4.57 -7.80
CA MET A 38 4.52 5.29 -9.05
C MET A 38 5.99 5.25 -9.48
N VAL A 39 6.91 5.32 -8.53
CA VAL A 39 8.36 5.18 -8.80
C VAL A 39 8.68 3.78 -9.34
N LEU A 40 8.13 2.73 -8.74
CA LEU A 40 8.34 1.35 -9.20
C LEU A 40 7.75 1.13 -10.60
N ILE A 41 6.54 1.64 -10.85
CA ILE A 41 5.93 1.59 -12.19
C ILE A 41 6.86 2.27 -13.20
N GLY A 42 7.31 3.50 -12.94
CA GLY A 42 8.23 4.20 -13.83
C GLY A 42 9.54 3.44 -14.08
N LYS A 43 10.11 2.85 -13.02
CA LYS A 43 11.36 2.07 -13.11
C LYS A 43 11.25 0.86 -14.02
N TYR A 44 10.18 0.06 -13.89
CA TYR A 44 10.04 -1.18 -14.65
C TYR A 44 9.41 -0.95 -16.02
N TRP A 45 8.49 0.01 -16.13
CA TRP A 45 7.79 0.31 -17.38
C TRP A 45 8.61 1.18 -18.34
N GLY A 46 9.41 2.12 -17.83
CA GLY A 46 10.18 3.07 -18.64
C GLY A 46 11.04 2.44 -19.74
N PRO A 47 11.88 1.43 -19.44
CA PRO A 47 12.68 0.74 -20.45
C PRO A 47 11.83 0.08 -21.54
N MET A 48 10.69 -0.51 -21.18
CA MET A 48 9.77 -1.13 -22.15
C MET A 48 9.12 -0.08 -23.05
N GLY A 49 8.75 1.08 -22.50
CA GLY A 49 8.26 2.21 -23.29
C GLY A 49 9.31 2.74 -24.28
N GLY A 50 10.58 2.82 -23.87
CA GLY A 50 11.69 3.14 -24.77
C GLY A 50 11.88 2.13 -25.90
N MET A 51 11.77 0.83 -25.59
CA MET A 51 11.84 -0.25 -26.59
C MET A 51 10.67 -0.18 -27.57
N ALA A 52 9.45 0.02 -27.09
CA ALA A 52 8.25 0.14 -27.92
C ALA A 52 8.30 1.35 -28.86
N GLN A 53 8.96 2.44 -28.44
CA GLN A 53 9.20 3.62 -29.27
C GLN A 53 10.40 3.47 -30.22
N GLY A 54 11.14 2.36 -30.17
CA GLY A 54 12.36 2.16 -30.97
C GLY A 54 13.56 3.03 -30.53
N LYS A 55 13.50 3.66 -29.35
CA LYS A 55 14.56 4.53 -28.82
C LYS A 55 15.73 3.74 -28.22
N VAL A 56 15.48 2.50 -27.82
CA VAL A 56 16.50 1.56 -27.35
C VAL A 56 16.24 0.17 -27.95
N PRO A 57 17.27 -0.67 -28.13
CA PRO A 57 17.10 -2.01 -28.66
C PRO A 57 16.19 -2.89 -27.81
N PHE A 58 15.43 -3.77 -28.45
CA PHE A 58 14.59 -4.75 -27.77
C PHE A 58 15.45 -5.78 -27.02
N ASN A 59 15.09 -6.05 -25.75
CA ASN A 59 15.70 -7.09 -24.93
C ASN A 59 14.60 -7.91 -24.25
N ALA A 60 14.44 -9.17 -24.68
CA ALA A 60 13.35 -10.04 -24.22
C ALA A 60 13.42 -10.35 -22.72
N ASP A 61 14.62 -10.55 -22.16
CA ASP A 61 14.81 -10.85 -20.74
C ASP A 61 14.38 -9.68 -19.85
N THR A 62 14.69 -8.46 -20.29
CA THR A 62 14.31 -7.23 -19.59
C THR A 62 12.79 -7.06 -19.58
N VAL A 63 12.13 -7.30 -20.72
CA VAL A 63 10.66 -7.25 -20.81
C VAL A 63 10.05 -8.30 -19.89
N LYS A 64 10.47 -9.57 -20.02
CA LYS A 64 9.94 -10.67 -19.19
C LYS A 64 10.08 -10.39 -17.69
N ARG A 65 11.27 -9.95 -17.26
CA ARG A 65 11.54 -9.62 -15.86
C ARG A 65 10.69 -8.43 -15.38
N ASN A 66 10.68 -7.34 -16.12
CA ASN A 66 10.01 -6.11 -15.70
C ASN A 66 8.48 -6.26 -15.68
N THR A 67 7.91 -6.96 -16.67
CA THR A 67 6.47 -7.28 -16.68
C THR A 67 6.10 -8.20 -15.51
N GLY A 68 7.00 -9.06 -15.05
CA GLY A 68 6.78 -9.85 -13.83
C GLY A 68 6.63 -9.01 -12.56
N TYR A 69 7.21 -7.82 -12.50
CA TYR A 69 7.09 -6.90 -11.36
C TYR A 69 5.90 -5.94 -11.45
N LEU A 70 5.16 -5.94 -12.56
CA LEU A 70 4.05 -5.02 -12.85
C LEU A 70 2.68 -5.71 -12.86
N GLN A 71 2.62 -6.99 -12.49
CA GLN A 71 1.40 -7.79 -12.40
C GLN A 71 0.96 -7.99 -10.94
#